data_AF-A0A9P8JRP4-F1
#
_entry.id   AF-A0A9P8JRP4-F1
#
_cell.length_a   1.000
_cell.length_b   1.000
_cell.length_c   1.000
_cell.angle_alpha   90.00
_cell.angle_beta   90.00
_cell.angle_gamma   90.00
#
_symmetry.space_group_name_H-M   'P 1'
#
loop_
_entity.id
_entity.type
_entity.pdbx_description
1 polymer ?
#
loop_
_entity_poly.entity_id
_entity_poly.type
_entity_poly.pdbx_seq_one_letter_code
_entity_poly.pdbx_strand_id
1 'polypeptide(L)'
;MTCLVTGFPSKIAALQFEWAWQNTHQTRHIAPDERITQANTKQRFSPRTGKVRKRAGRPRMSMHDKLANLHILLRAKSFERWPLQVKFFAEDVYKMWHRWTVNMPEVIRQGIEVEMDESVLQKAALEEDPSNPVGIHKIDPTYQRMKTTLEKSRKLLVVPNNSCVICRSSLDSTKEMALVCSNQECNSIFHIGCLSTHFLNGEYGAQDAIVPTHGHCPSCESSLNWTDLVKDLSLRIRGEKEVTALFKEPKRRKKTVKESAKSAAIVDEDEAEEPDVLADESDPEVDFDDVLLQSDYEDVDQMQATPSGGDEWKLVDELNEQDTPSASSSAVKVRKAVIEDSDWDEAEVID
;
A
#
# COMPACT_ATOMS: atom_id res chain seq x y z
N MET A 1 -5.18 -2.52 -19.32
CA MET A 1 -4.43 -1.78 -18.27
C MET A 1 -3.20 -1.17 -18.90
N THR A 2 -2.93 0.12 -18.69
CA THR A 2 -1.82 0.84 -19.34
C THR A 2 -0.57 0.94 -18.46
N CYS A 3 -0.74 1.03 -17.14
CA CYS A 3 0.33 1.07 -16.14
C CYS A 3 -0.18 0.45 -14.84
N LEU A 4 0.72 -0.15 -14.05
CA LEU A 4 0.42 -0.69 -12.72
C LEU A 4 1.58 -0.40 -11.75
N VAL A 5 1.24 -0.06 -10.51
CA VAL A 5 2.20 -0.02 -9.40
C VAL A 5 2.07 -1.33 -8.62
N THR A 6 3.19 -1.99 -8.36
CA THR A 6 3.28 -3.29 -7.68
C THR A 6 4.26 -3.22 -6.52
N GLY A 7 4.28 -4.28 -5.70
CA GLY A 7 5.20 -4.38 -4.55
C GLY A 7 4.63 -3.88 -3.22
N PHE A 8 3.36 -3.53 -3.14
CA PHE A 8 2.75 -3.11 -1.88
C PHE A 8 2.86 -4.20 -0.79
N PRO A 9 3.26 -3.84 0.44
CA PRO A 9 3.43 -4.81 1.54
C PRO A 9 2.10 -5.33 2.10
N SER A 10 0.99 -4.65 1.82
CA SER A 10 -0.34 -5.05 2.27
C SER A 10 -1.44 -4.48 1.36
N LYS A 11 -2.65 -5.06 1.45
CA LYS A 11 -3.85 -4.51 0.81
C LYS A 11 -4.14 -3.09 1.27
N ILE A 12 -3.93 -2.79 2.56
CA ILE A 12 -4.19 -1.46 3.14
C ILE A 12 -3.22 -0.44 2.53
N ALA A 13 -1.94 -0.79 2.40
CA ALA A 13 -0.94 0.06 1.76
C ALA A 13 -1.30 0.38 0.30
N ALA A 14 -1.75 -0.64 -0.45
CA ALA A 14 -2.23 -0.45 -1.82
C ALA A 14 -3.45 0.50 -1.87
N LEU A 15 -4.43 0.32 -0.97
CA LEU A 15 -5.62 1.18 -0.90
C LEU A 15 -5.28 2.62 -0.51
N GLN A 16 -4.33 2.84 0.41
CA GLN A 16 -3.87 4.18 0.77
C GLN A 16 -3.24 4.89 -0.43
N PHE A 17 -2.39 4.18 -1.18
CA PHE A 17 -1.77 4.72 -2.39
C PHE A 17 -2.80 4.98 -3.49
N GLU A 18 -3.72 4.05 -3.71
CA GLU A 18 -4.82 4.18 -4.67
C GLU A 18 -5.67 5.40 -4.36
N TRP A 19 -6.12 5.55 -3.11
CA TRP A 19 -6.91 6.69 -2.68
C TRP A 19 -6.15 8.00 -2.86
N ALA A 20 -4.87 8.04 -2.50
CA ALA A 20 -4.02 9.22 -2.66
C ALA A 20 -3.88 9.63 -4.13
N TRP A 21 -3.77 8.64 -5.03
CA TRP A 21 -3.65 8.87 -6.46
C TRP A 21 -4.97 9.28 -7.13
N GLN A 22 -6.10 8.79 -6.61
CA GLN A 22 -7.44 9.19 -7.05
C GLN A 22 -7.86 10.57 -6.54
N ASN A 23 -7.29 11.03 -5.42
CA ASN A 23 -7.67 12.23 -4.68
C ASN A 23 -6.47 13.15 -4.41
N THR A 24 -5.67 13.42 -5.43
CA THR A 24 -4.44 14.24 -5.38
C THR A 24 -4.63 15.66 -4.85
N HIS A 25 -5.83 16.22 -5.04
CA HIS A 25 -6.22 17.53 -4.53
C HIS A 25 -6.48 17.56 -3.00
N GLN A 26 -6.68 16.40 -2.36
CA GLN A 26 -6.99 16.27 -0.93
C GLN A 26 -5.90 15.56 -0.13
N THR A 27 -5.14 14.68 -0.79
CA THR A 27 -4.15 13.85 -0.12
C THR A 27 -3.12 14.68 0.66
N ARG A 28 -2.79 14.22 1.85
CA ARG A 28 -1.74 14.80 2.70
C ARG A 28 -0.33 14.41 2.24
N HIS A 29 -0.23 13.45 1.33
CA HIS A 29 1.03 12.96 0.77
C HIS A 29 1.62 13.90 -0.30
N ILE A 30 0.83 14.87 -0.78
CA ILE A 30 1.26 15.90 -1.75
C ILE A 30 1.08 17.25 -1.07
N ALA A 31 2.16 18.02 -1.02
CA ALA A 31 2.14 19.36 -0.45
C ALA A 31 1.27 20.29 -1.32
N PRO A 32 0.56 21.28 -0.74
CA PRO A 32 -0.42 22.09 -1.48
C PRO A 32 0.15 22.82 -2.71
N ASP A 33 1.43 23.18 -2.67
CA ASP A 33 2.22 23.82 -3.72
C ASP A 33 2.60 22.87 -4.86
N GLU A 34 2.77 21.58 -4.58
CA GLU A 34 3.07 20.55 -5.58
C GLU A 34 1.79 20.01 -6.28
N ARG A 35 0.60 20.39 -5.83
CA ARG A 35 -0.67 19.87 -6.37
C ARG A 35 -0.93 20.42 -7.77
N ILE A 36 -0.81 19.52 -8.76
CA ILE A 36 -1.11 19.80 -10.18
C ILE A 36 -2.61 20.06 -10.39
N THR A 37 -3.46 19.32 -9.68
CA THR A 37 -4.91 19.41 -9.84
C THR A 37 -5.54 20.07 -8.62
N GLN A 38 -6.27 21.16 -8.84
CA GLN A 38 -7.00 21.86 -7.79
C GLN A 38 -8.48 21.46 -7.79
N ALA A 39 -9.09 21.47 -6.59
CA ALA A 39 -10.52 21.15 -6.45
C ALA A 39 -11.36 22.21 -7.16
N ASN A 40 -12.27 21.77 -8.04
CA ASN A 40 -13.22 22.69 -8.67
C ASN A 40 -14.39 22.96 -7.72
N THR A 41 -14.65 24.22 -7.41
CA THR A 41 -15.83 24.60 -6.62
C THR A 41 -17.04 24.70 -7.55
N LYS A 42 -17.94 23.71 -7.49
CA LYS A 42 -19.24 23.79 -8.18
C LYS A 42 -20.20 24.60 -7.33
N GLN A 43 -20.76 25.66 -7.91
CA GLN A 43 -21.83 26.44 -7.28
C GLN A 43 -23.17 25.93 -7.76
N ARG A 44 -24.03 25.47 -6.84
CA ARG A 44 -25.43 25.15 -7.15
C ARG A 44 -26.35 26.17 -6.51
N PHE A 45 -27.27 26.71 -7.31
CA PHE A 45 -28.31 27.62 -6.85
C PHE A 45 -29.51 26.81 -6.36
N SER A 46 -29.99 27.07 -5.15
CA SER A 46 -31.26 26.49 -4.67
C SER A 46 -32.44 27.18 -5.35
N PRO A 47 -33.28 26.47 -6.14
CA PRO A 47 -34.41 27.08 -6.84
C PRO A 47 -35.45 27.71 -5.90
N ARG A 48 -35.56 27.19 -4.66
CA ARG A 48 -36.55 27.63 -3.66
C ARG A 48 -36.09 28.77 -2.76
N THR A 49 -34.80 28.88 -2.49
CA THR A 49 -34.28 29.80 -1.45
C THR A 49 -33.29 30.82 -1.99
N GLY A 50 -32.86 30.73 -3.26
CA GLY A 50 -31.83 31.58 -3.84
C GLY A 50 -30.44 31.40 -3.23
N LYS A 51 -30.30 30.55 -2.20
CA LYS A 51 -29.04 30.31 -1.51
C LYS A 51 -28.07 29.53 -2.41
N VAL A 52 -26.84 30.02 -2.51
CA VAL A 52 -25.75 29.36 -3.23
C VAL A 52 -25.12 28.32 -2.32
N ARG A 53 -25.16 27.05 -2.71
CA ARG A 53 -24.37 25.99 -2.09
C ARG A 53 -23.11 25.77 -2.91
N LYS A 54 -21.95 25.99 -2.29
CA LYS A 54 -20.64 25.64 -2.86
C LYS A 54 -20.31 24.22 -2.43
N ARG A 55 -20.11 23.31 -3.39
CA ARG A 55 -19.57 21.96 -3.13
C ARG A 55 -18.25 21.82 -3.88
N ALA A 56 -17.22 21.36 -3.16
CA ALA A 56 -15.98 20.95 -3.80
C ALA A 56 -16.27 19.69 -4.61
N GLY A 57 -16.12 19.77 -5.93
CA GLY A 57 -16.24 18.63 -6.82
C GLY A 57 -14.87 18.03 -7.11
N ARG A 58 -14.85 16.72 -7.39
CA ARG A 58 -13.64 16.02 -7.84
C ARG A 58 -13.14 16.65 -9.16
N PRO A 59 -11.84 17.00 -9.27
CA PRO A 59 -11.27 17.48 -10.52
C PRO A 59 -11.25 16.36 -11.57
N ARG A 60 -11.52 16.71 -12.83
CA ARG A 60 -11.27 15.80 -13.96
C ARG A 60 -9.78 15.80 -14.23
N MET A 61 -9.17 14.62 -14.29
CA MET A 61 -7.73 14.46 -14.51
C MET A 61 -7.47 13.88 -15.90
N SER A 62 -6.63 14.55 -16.68
CA SER A 62 -6.12 13.99 -17.93
C SER A 62 -5.16 12.82 -17.65
N MET A 63 -4.85 12.01 -18.67
CA MET A 63 -3.86 10.93 -18.52
C MET A 63 -2.49 11.49 -18.14
N HIS A 64 -2.12 12.65 -18.69
CA HIS A 64 -0.92 13.37 -18.33
C HIS A 64 -0.91 13.75 -16.84
N ASP A 65 -2.01 14.32 -16.33
CA ASP A 65 -2.11 14.69 -14.90
C ASP A 65 -2.02 13.46 -13.99
N LYS A 66 -2.60 12.33 -14.38
CA LYS A 66 -2.49 11.08 -13.61
C LYS A 66 -1.04 10.62 -13.51
N LEU A 67 -0.28 10.65 -14.61
CA LEU A 67 1.15 10.29 -14.62
C LEU A 67 1.98 11.29 -13.82
N ALA A 68 1.72 12.58 -13.98
CA ALA A 68 2.44 13.61 -13.25
C ALA A 68 2.21 13.52 -11.74
N ASN A 69 0.98 13.25 -11.31
CA ASN A 69 0.68 13.00 -9.90
C ASN A 69 1.27 11.67 -9.39
N LEU A 70 1.33 10.62 -10.23
CA LEU A 70 2.01 9.38 -9.89
C LEU A 70 3.49 9.66 -9.57
N HIS A 71 4.16 10.47 -10.39
CA HIS A 71 5.55 10.86 -10.16
C HIS A 71 5.76 11.54 -8.80
N ILE A 72 4.86 12.46 -8.42
CA ILE A 72 4.92 13.13 -7.11
C ILE A 72 4.71 12.11 -5.98
N LEU A 73 3.73 11.22 -6.10
CA LEU A 73 3.45 10.22 -5.06
C LEU A 73 4.61 9.23 -4.85
N LEU A 74 5.32 8.84 -5.92
CA LEU A 74 6.50 7.97 -5.79
C LEU A 74 7.69 8.66 -5.08
N ARG A 75 7.68 10.00 -5.03
CA ARG A 75 8.66 10.84 -4.32
C ARG A 75 8.20 11.24 -2.91
N ALA A 76 6.93 11.05 -2.57
CA ALA A 76 6.39 11.43 -1.28
C ALA A 76 7.06 10.64 -0.15
N LYS A 77 7.46 11.33 0.93
CA LYS A 77 8.12 10.71 2.10
C LYS A 77 7.32 9.57 2.73
N SER A 78 5.99 9.60 2.62
CA SER A 78 5.13 8.54 3.16
C SER A 78 5.26 7.20 2.43
N PHE A 79 5.66 7.23 1.15
CA PHE A 79 5.83 6.05 0.30
C PHE A 79 7.27 5.86 -0.17
N GLU A 80 8.19 6.67 0.34
CA GLU A 80 9.60 6.33 0.46
C GLU A 80 9.71 4.96 1.16
N ARG A 81 10.78 4.20 1.11
CA ARG A 81 10.90 2.87 1.77
C ARG A 81 9.89 1.76 1.42
N TRP A 82 8.75 2.01 0.76
CA TRP A 82 7.93 0.94 0.18
C TRP A 82 8.67 0.36 -1.05
N PRO A 83 8.68 -0.98 -1.27
CA PRO A 83 9.38 -1.58 -2.41
C PRO A 83 8.52 -1.50 -3.67
N LEU A 84 8.18 -0.28 -4.08
CA LEU A 84 7.30 -0.05 -5.22
C LEU A 84 8.03 -0.27 -6.54
N GLN A 85 7.33 -0.90 -7.49
CA GLN A 85 7.75 -1.05 -8.87
C GLN A 85 6.63 -0.58 -9.79
N VAL A 86 6.96 0.21 -10.81
CA VAL A 86 6.01 0.70 -11.80
C VAL A 86 6.24 0.00 -13.12
N LYS A 87 5.20 -0.64 -13.65
CA LYS A 87 5.26 -1.31 -14.95
C LYS A 87 4.29 -0.68 -15.93
N PHE A 88 4.80 -0.33 -17.10
CA PHE A 88 4.01 0.17 -18.23
C PHE A 88 3.75 -0.94 -19.24
N PHE A 89 2.53 -1.00 -19.73
CA PHE A 89 2.06 -1.96 -20.73
C PHE A 89 1.63 -1.29 -22.03
N ALA A 90 1.77 0.03 -22.14
CA ALA A 90 1.40 0.82 -23.30
C ALA A 90 2.52 1.81 -23.64
N GLU A 91 2.94 1.83 -24.91
CA GLU A 91 4.13 2.54 -25.35
C GLU A 91 3.98 4.05 -25.40
N ASP A 92 2.85 4.52 -25.87
CA ASP A 92 2.43 5.91 -25.83
C ASP A 92 2.43 6.47 -24.39
N VAL A 93 1.90 5.71 -23.43
CA VAL A 93 1.84 6.09 -22.02
C VAL A 93 3.24 6.14 -21.39
N TYR A 94 4.10 5.16 -21.70
CA TYR A 94 5.49 5.17 -21.23
C TYR A 94 6.30 6.32 -21.82
N LYS A 95 6.12 6.63 -23.11
CA LYS A 95 6.74 7.82 -23.73
C LYS A 95 6.27 9.11 -23.07
N MET A 96 4.99 9.22 -22.73
CA MET A 96 4.45 10.37 -22.01
C MET A 96 5.06 10.50 -20.61
N TRP A 97 5.15 9.40 -19.87
CA TRP A 97 5.86 9.35 -18.58
C TRP A 97 7.31 9.80 -18.73
N HIS A 98 8.04 9.26 -19.71
CA HIS A 98 9.45 9.59 -19.89
C HIS A 98 9.68 11.06 -20.25
N ARG A 99 8.82 11.66 -21.09
CA ARG A 99 8.87 13.10 -21.38
C ARG A 99 8.67 13.94 -20.14
N TRP A 100 7.75 13.53 -19.27
CA TRP A 100 7.52 14.21 -18.00
C TRP A 100 8.76 14.12 -17.09
N THR A 101 9.32 12.92 -16.90
CA THR A 101 10.47 12.72 -16.00
C THR A 101 11.73 13.46 -16.46
N VAL A 102 11.98 13.59 -17.77
CA VAL A 102 13.12 14.35 -18.31
C VAL A 102 12.98 15.85 -18.06
N ASN A 103 11.75 16.36 -18.06
CA ASN A 103 11.49 17.78 -17.85
C ASN A 103 11.43 18.17 -16.36
N MET A 104 11.32 17.19 -15.46
CA MET A 104 11.27 17.44 -14.01
C MET A 104 12.68 17.37 -13.41
N PRO A 105 13.10 18.40 -12.64
CA PRO A 105 14.44 18.42 -12.06
C PRO A 105 14.59 17.42 -10.91
N GLU A 106 13.51 17.06 -10.23
CA GLU A 106 13.60 16.12 -9.12
C GLU A 106 13.39 14.68 -9.59
N VAL A 107 14.34 13.83 -9.23
CA VAL A 107 14.41 12.44 -9.67
C VAL A 107 13.65 11.53 -8.69
N ILE A 108 13.06 10.47 -9.23
CA ILE A 108 12.53 9.37 -8.41
C ILE A 108 13.69 8.74 -7.64
N ARG A 109 13.44 8.43 -6.37
CA ARG A 109 14.44 7.79 -5.50
C ARG A 109 14.98 6.49 -6.10
N GLN A 110 16.24 6.20 -5.77
CA GLN A 110 16.88 4.95 -6.12
C GLN A 110 16.15 3.77 -5.45
N GLY A 111 15.92 2.69 -6.19
CA GLY A 111 15.23 1.49 -5.73
C GLY A 111 13.76 1.35 -6.14
N ILE A 112 13.15 2.38 -6.74
CA ILE A 112 11.90 2.22 -7.49
C ILE A 112 12.26 1.90 -8.94
N GLU A 113 11.97 0.67 -9.35
CA GLU A 113 12.15 0.24 -10.73
C GLU A 113 10.94 0.69 -11.57
N VAL A 114 11.20 1.48 -12.60
CA VAL A 114 10.18 1.96 -13.54
C VAL A 114 10.52 1.42 -14.91
N GLU A 115 9.74 0.46 -15.38
CA GLU A 115 10.05 -0.29 -16.60
C GLU A 115 8.84 -0.41 -17.52
N MET A 116 9.13 -0.54 -18.80
CA MET A 116 8.18 -0.98 -19.80
C MET A 116 8.28 -2.50 -19.97
N ASP A 117 7.13 -3.18 -20.04
CA ASP A 117 7.13 -4.60 -20.34
C ASP A 117 7.44 -4.86 -21.82
N GLU A 118 8.66 -5.32 -22.08
CA GLU A 118 9.17 -5.65 -23.42
C GLU A 118 8.31 -6.71 -24.14
N SER A 119 7.56 -7.54 -23.40
CA SER A 119 6.67 -8.55 -24.01
C SER A 119 5.57 -7.91 -24.86
N VAL A 120 5.17 -6.68 -24.55
CA VAL A 120 4.20 -5.91 -25.35
C VAL A 120 4.83 -5.43 -26.66
N LEU A 121 6.10 -5.04 -26.63
CA LEU A 121 6.84 -4.63 -27.84
C LEU A 121 7.08 -5.82 -28.78
N GLN A 122 7.38 -6.99 -28.21
CA GLN A 122 7.63 -8.21 -28.99
C GLN A 122 6.36 -8.82 -29.58
N LYS A 123 5.20 -8.72 -28.90
CA LYS A 123 3.90 -9.14 -29.45
C LYS A 123 3.49 -8.26 -30.66
N ALA A 124 3.89 -6.99 -30.70
CA ALA A 124 3.63 -6.13 -31.85
C ALA A 124 4.51 -6.46 -33.07
N ALA A 125 5.60 -7.23 -32.89
CA ALA A 125 6.62 -7.47 -33.92
C ALA A 125 6.64 -8.90 -34.49
N LEU A 126 6.09 -9.90 -33.79
CA LEU A 126 6.13 -11.31 -34.21
C LEU A 126 4.76 -11.98 -34.07
N GLU A 127 4.44 -12.83 -35.06
CA GLU A 127 3.18 -13.58 -35.16
C GLU A 127 2.87 -14.39 -33.90
N GLU A 128 1.59 -14.43 -33.56
CA GLU A 128 1.04 -14.83 -32.28
C GLU A 128 1.34 -16.30 -31.91
N ASP A 129 2.21 -16.50 -30.92
CA ASP A 129 2.26 -17.76 -30.19
C ASP A 129 1.31 -17.64 -28.96
N PRO A 130 0.12 -18.26 -28.97
CA PRO A 130 -0.93 -18.04 -27.96
C PRO A 130 -0.57 -18.57 -26.56
N SER A 131 0.59 -19.23 -26.41
CA SER A 131 1.04 -19.82 -25.14
C SER A 131 1.84 -18.86 -24.25
N ASN A 132 2.28 -17.70 -24.76
CA ASN A 132 3.08 -16.76 -23.96
C ASN A 132 2.21 -15.66 -23.36
N PRO A 133 2.10 -15.56 -22.01
CA PRO A 133 1.34 -14.49 -21.39
C PRO A 133 2.02 -13.14 -21.62
N VAL A 134 1.25 -12.15 -22.07
CA VAL A 134 1.73 -10.80 -22.39
C VAL A 134 1.14 -9.78 -21.42
N GLY A 135 1.94 -8.77 -21.09
CA GLY A 135 1.55 -7.66 -20.23
C GLY A 135 1.14 -8.13 -18.82
N ILE A 136 -0.07 -7.77 -18.39
CA ILE A 136 -0.56 -8.09 -17.04
C ILE A 136 -0.58 -9.59 -16.72
N HIS A 137 -0.72 -10.44 -17.74
CA HIS A 137 -0.78 -11.89 -17.55
C HIS A 137 0.58 -12.52 -17.22
N LYS A 138 1.68 -11.80 -17.45
CA LYS A 138 3.04 -12.23 -17.10
C LYS A 138 3.35 -12.01 -15.61
N ILE A 139 2.59 -11.15 -14.94
CA ILE A 139 2.73 -10.95 -13.50
C ILE A 139 2.26 -12.22 -12.81
N ASP A 140 3.17 -12.87 -12.09
CA ASP A 140 2.84 -14.00 -11.24
C ASP A 140 2.10 -13.49 -9.99
N PRO A 141 0.80 -13.78 -9.82
CA PRO A 141 0.06 -13.38 -8.64
C PRO A 141 0.34 -14.30 -7.44
N THR A 142 1.11 -15.38 -7.63
CA THR A 142 1.37 -16.40 -6.61
C THR A 142 2.73 -16.21 -5.94
N TYR A 143 2.98 -16.98 -4.88
CA TYR A 143 4.26 -16.99 -4.16
C TYR A 143 5.32 -17.91 -4.77
N GLN A 144 5.20 -18.29 -6.06
CA GLN A 144 6.10 -19.26 -6.70
C GLN A 144 7.58 -18.87 -6.59
N ARG A 145 7.89 -17.57 -6.75
CA ARG A 145 9.25 -17.02 -6.63
C ARG A 145 9.86 -17.21 -5.23
N MET A 146 9.02 -17.33 -4.21
CA MET A 146 9.46 -17.49 -2.81
C MET A 146 9.67 -18.94 -2.40
N LYS A 147 9.28 -19.90 -3.25
CA LYS A 147 9.23 -21.33 -2.92
C LYS A 147 10.58 -21.87 -2.43
N THR A 148 11.67 -21.55 -3.13
CA THR A 148 13.03 -22.04 -2.80
C THR A 148 13.51 -21.50 -1.45
N THR A 149 13.33 -20.19 -1.21
CA THR A 149 13.68 -19.54 0.05
C THR A 149 12.85 -20.09 1.22
N LEU A 150 11.55 -20.30 1.02
CA LEU A 150 10.65 -20.87 2.03
C LEU A 150 11.00 -22.33 2.38
N GLU A 151 11.35 -23.13 1.37
CA GLU A 151 11.79 -24.52 1.59
C GLU A 151 13.02 -24.57 2.48
N LYS A 152 13.98 -23.68 2.20
CA LYS A 152 15.21 -23.56 2.96
C LYS A 152 14.96 -23.05 4.38
N SER A 153 14.21 -21.96 4.55
CA SER A 153 13.93 -21.37 5.86
C SER A 153 13.19 -22.35 6.76
N ARG A 154 12.23 -23.10 6.21
CA ARG A 154 11.52 -24.18 6.93
C ARG A 154 12.44 -25.32 7.35
N LYS A 155 13.37 -25.76 6.49
CA LYS A 155 14.33 -26.83 6.82
C LYS A 155 15.29 -26.40 7.92
N LEU A 156 15.80 -25.17 7.86
CA LEU A 156 16.77 -24.66 8.83
C LEU A 156 16.15 -24.44 10.21
N LEU A 157 14.96 -23.84 10.28
CA LEU A 157 14.36 -23.47 11.57
C LEU A 157 13.80 -24.65 12.37
N VAL A 158 13.63 -25.82 11.74
CA VAL A 158 13.24 -27.07 12.43
C VAL A 158 14.40 -27.68 13.23
N VAL A 159 15.66 -27.38 12.85
CA VAL A 159 16.83 -27.88 13.56
C VAL A 159 16.90 -27.24 14.96
N PRO A 160 17.13 -28.02 16.04
CA PRO A 160 17.28 -27.47 17.37
C PRO A 160 18.58 -26.65 17.50
N ASN A 161 18.60 -25.71 18.45
CA ASN A 161 19.76 -24.85 18.77
C ASN A 161 20.11 -23.81 17.69
N ASN A 162 19.10 -23.15 17.12
CA ASN A 162 19.34 -21.98 16.27
C ASN A 162 19.88 -20.82 17.11
N SER A 163 20.81 -20.04 16.55
CA SER A 163 21.34 -18.84 17.19
C SER A 163 21.44 -17.70 16.18
N CYS A 164 21.24 -16.48 16.68
CA CYS A 164 21.35 -15.29 15.85
C CYS A 164 22.83 -14.99 15.59
N VAL A 165 23.22 -14.82 14.33
CA VAL A 165 24.63 -14.55 13.97
C VAL A 165 25.14 -13.22 14.56
N ILE A 166 24.26 -12.23 14.75
CA ILE A 166 24.64 -10.88 15.19
C ILE A 166 24.82 -10.83 16.71
N CYS A 167 23.80 -11.17 17.50
CA CYS A 167 23.87 -11.10 18.97
C CYS A 167 24.38 -12.39 19.62
N ARG A 168 24.48 -13.49 18.86
CA ARG A 168 24.91 -14.82 19.31
C ARG A 168 24.00 -15.48 20.36
N SER A 169 22.84 -14.90 20.66
CA SER A 169 21.83 -15.49 21.54
C SER A 169 21.08 -16.62 20.83
N SER A 170 20.64 -17.62 21.59
CA SER A 170 19.79 -18.70 21.08
C SER A 170 18.43 -18.16 20.64
N LEU A 171 17.93 -18.69 19.52
CA LEU A 171 16.61 -18.41 18.97
C LEU A 171 15.68 -19.57 19.31
N ASP A 172 14.60 -19.28 20.03
CA ASP A 172 13.51 -20.24 20.20
C ASP A 172 12.59 -20.18 18.97
N SER A 173 12.72 -21.16 18.06
CA SER A 173 11.92 -21.25 16.83
C SER A 173 10.39 -21.24 17.07
N THR A 174 9.93 -21.52 18.30
CA THR A 174 8.49 -21.56 18.64
C THR A 174 7.95 -20.22 19.14
N LYS A 175 8.79 -19.35 19.69
CA LYS A 175 8.38 -18.09 20.32
C LYS A 175 8.93 -16.85 19.62
N GLU A 176 10.10 -16.97 19.02
CA GLU A 176 10.82 -15.83 18.45
C GLU A 176 10.71 -15.80 16.92
N MET A 177 10.49 -14.60 16.39
CA MET A 177 10.45 -14.39 14.95
C MET A 177 11.89 -14.28 14.41
N ALA A 178 12.28 -15.26 13.60
CA ALA A 178 13.61 -15.34 13.01
C ALA A 178 13.58 -15.08 11.50
N LEU A 179 14.55 -14.31 11.01
CA LEU A 179 14.83 -14.10 9.59
C LEU A 179 15.95 -15.04 9.14
N VAL A 180 15.83 -15.58 7.93
CA VAL A 180 16.81 -16.49 7.33
C VAL A 180 17.36 -15.84 6.06
N CYS A 181 18.67 -15.94 5.84
CA CYS A 181 19.30 -15.42 4.64
C CYS A 181 18.69 -16.01 3.35
N SER A 182 18.40 -15.17 2.35
CA SER A 182 17.83 -15.60 1.06
C SER A 182 18.84 -16.32 0.15
N ASN A 183 20.15 -16.13 0.35
CA ASN A 183 21.18 -16.78 -0.47
C ASN A 183 21.23 -18.30 -0.20
N GLN A 184 21.12 -19.15 -1.21
CA GLN A 184 20.94 -20.61 -1.06
C GLN A 184 22.10 -21.29 -0.32
N GLU A 185 23.32 -20.78 -0.45
CA GLU A 185 24.52 -21.36 0.17
C GLU A 185 24.73 -20.91 1.64
N CYS A 186 23.95 -19.93 2.11
CA CYS A 186 24.16 -19.32 3.43
C CYS A 186 23.09 -19.74 4.44
N ASN A 187 23.47 -20.39 5.54
CA ASN A 187 22.52 -20.86 6.57
C ASN A 187 22.34 -19.88 7.75
N SER A 188 22.66 -18.60 7.55
CA SER A 188 22.59 -17.60 8.63
C SER A 188 21.16 -17.26 9.02
N ILE A 189 20.95 -17.17 10.34
CA ILE A 189 19.67 -16.85 10.98
C ILE A 189 19.87 -15.62 11.86
N PHE A 190 18.86 -14.75 11.90
CA PHE A 190 18.92 -13.47 12.60
C PHE A 190 17.60 -13.18 13.33
N HIS A 191 17.67 -12.49 14.47
CA HIS A 191 16.50 -11.77 14.99
C HIS A 191 16.10 -10.65 14.03
N ILE A 192 14.80 -10.35 13.92
CA ILE A 192 14.30 -9.21 13.13
C ILE A 192 15.01 -7.93 13.55
N GLY A 193 15.03 -7.62 14.86
CA GLY A 193 15.61 -6.39 15.39
C GLY A 193 17.12 -6.28 15.16
N CYS A 194 17.85 -7.40 15.27
CA CYS A 194 19.29 -7.40 15.01
C CYS A 194 19.59 -7.08 13.54
N LEU A 195 18.88 -7.75 12.62
CA LEU A 195 19.11 -7.55 11.20
C LEU A 195 18.63 -6.18 10.72
N SER A 196 17.51 -5.67 11.27
CA SER A 196 17.02 -4.34 10.92
C SER A 196 18.03 -3.26 11.32
N THR A 197 18.55 -3.30 12.54
CA THR A 197 19.56 -2.33 13.00
C THR A 197 20.85 -2.44 12.18
N HIS A 198 21.26 -3.66 11.83
CA HIS A 198 22.43 -3.87 10.96
C HIS A 198 22.22 -3.23 9.57
N PHE A 199 21.05 -3.39 8.96
CA PHE A 199 20.76 -2.81 7.64
C PHE A 199 20.67 -1.28 7.71
N LEU A 200 19.98 -0.73 8.72
CA LEU A 200 19.84 0.72 8.90
C LEU A 200 21.18 1.41 9.15
N ASN A 201 22.08 0.80 9.90
CA ASN A 201 23.42 1.34 10.13
C ASN A 201 24.27 1.38 8.86
N GLY A 202 24.03 0.48 7.90
CA GLY A 202 24.73 0.42 6.62
C GLY A 202 24.06 1.22 5.49
N GLU A 203 22.83 1.70 5.68
CA GLU A 203 22.03 2.37 4.65
C GLU A 203 22.23 3.90 4.73
N TYR A 204 22.81 4.49 3.69
CA TYR A 204 22.95 5.94 3.58
C TYR A 204 21.57 6.62 3.57
N GLY A 205 21.36 7.63 4.41
CA GLY A 205 20.08 8.34 4.53
C GLY A 205 19.04 7.65 5.42
N ALA A 206 19.42 6.62 6.18
CA ALA A 206 18.53 5.90 7.10
C ALA A 206 18.58 6.37 8.56
N GLN A 207 19.14 7.55 8.86
CA GLN A 207 19.41 8.00 10.24
C GLN A 207 18.15 8.03 11.14
N ASP A 208 17.00 8.41 10.57
CA ASP A 208 15.70 8.45 11.27
C ASP A 208 14.75 7.33 10.82
N ALA A 209 15.24 6.36 10.05
CA ALA A 209 14.41 5.34 9.46
C ALA A 209 14.18 4.16 10.41
N ILE A 210 12.94 3.64 10.41
CA ILE A 210 12.55 2.49 11.24
C ILE A 210 12.60 1.18 10.42
N VAL A 211 12.25 1.25 9.14
CA VAL A 211 12.09 0.05 8.29
C VAL A 211 13.21 0.03 7.25
N PRO A 212 14.14 -0.94 7.29
CA PRO A 212 15.18 -1.06 6.27
C PRO A 212 14.61 -1.35 4.88
N THR A 213 15.34 -0.99 3.82
CA THR A 213 14.96 -1.37 2.45
C THR A 213 15.76 -2.56 1.93
N HIS A 214 17.07 -2.52 2.08
CA HIS A 214 18.01 -3.57 1.66
C HIS A 214 19.28 -3.52 2.52
N GLY A 215 20.10 -4.55 2.44
CA GLY A 215 21.39 -4.60 3.13
C GLY A 215 22.17 -5.87 2.81
N HIS A 216 23.39 -5.97 3.32
CA HIS A 216 24.26 -7.12 3.09
C HIS A 216 24.20 -8.10 4.26
N CYS A 217 24.21 -9.39 3.95
CA CYS A 217 24.29 -10.45 4.97
C CYS A 217 25.64 -10.38 5.70
N PRO A 218 25.68 -10.34 7.05
CA PRO A 218 26.93 -10.34 7.82
C PRO A 218 27.82 -11.58 7.63
N SER A 219 27.29 -12.67 7.08
CA SER A 219 28.02 -13.94 6.94
C SER A 219 28.50 -14.23 5.52
N CYS A 220 27.66 -13.98 4.51
CA CYS A 220 27.97 -14.30 3.11
C CYS A 220 28.03 -13.07 2.21
N GLU A 221 27.86 -11.87 2.77
CA GLU A 221 27.96 -10.58 2.10
C GLU A 221 27.02 -10.38 0.90
N SER A 222 26.11 -11.32 0.65
CA SER A 222 25.11 -11.19 -0.41
C SER A 222 24.14 -10.05 -0.11
N SER A 223 23.76 -9.31 -1.14
CA SER A 223 22.68 -8.32 -1.05
C SER A 223 21.35 -9.01 -0.77
N LEU A 224 20.65 -8.52 0.25
CA LEU A 224 19.36 -9.01 0.71
C LEU A 224 18.34 -7.88 0.66
N ASN A 225 17.17 -8.16 0.09
CA ASN A 225 16.03 -7.27 0.11
C ASN A 225 15.23 -7.51 1.40
N TRP A 226 15.01 -6.46 2.20
CA TRP A 226 14.27 -6.56 3.46
C TRP A 226 12.88 -7.14 3.24
N THR A 227 12.23 -6.75 2.14
CA THR A 227 10.84 -7.10 1.86
C THR A 227 10.66 -8.58 1.57
N ASP A 228 11.65 -9.22 0.95
CA ASP A 228 11.61 -10.66 0.67
C ASP A 228 11.86 -11.49 1.94
N LEU A 229 12.71 -10.99 2.85
CA LEU A 229 12.93 -11.59 4.17
C LEU A 229 11.66 -11.56 5.02
N VAL A 230 10.99 -10.40 5.10
CA VAL A 230 9.75 -10.29 5.88
C VAL A 230 8.57 -10.97 5.20
N LYS A 231 8.54 -11.10 3.87
CA LYS A 231 7.56 -11.94 3.15
C LYS A 231 7.72 -13.40 3.56
N ASP A 232 8.93 -13.96 3.51
CA ASP A 232 9.22 -15.32 3.97
C ASP A 232 8.74 -15.53 5.42
N LEU A 233 9.11 -14.60 6.30
CA LEU A 233 8.69 -14.63 7.70
C LEU A 233 7.16 -14.62 7.85
N SER A 234 6.47 -13.71 7.16
CA SER A 234 5.02 -13.55 7.25
C SER A 234 4.29 -14.79 6.75
N LEU A 235 4.80 -15.43 5.69
CA LEU A 235 4.26 -16.66 5.14
C LEU A 235 4.43 -17.83 6.12
N ARG A 236 5.57 -17.90 6.82
CA ARG A 236 5.80 -18.92 7.86
C ARG A 236 4.91 -18.77 9.08
N ILE A 237 4.64 -17.54 9.53
CA ILE A 237 3.89 -17.29 10.77
C ILE A 237 2.37 -17.29 10.53
N ARG A 238 1.91 -16.68 9.44
CA ARG A 238 0.48 -16.39 9.22
C ARG A 238 -0.07 -17.02 7.92
N GLY A 239 0.81 -17.49 7.05
CA GLY A 239 0.48 -17.92 5.69
C GLY A 239 0.39 -19.42 5.49
N GLU A 240 0.08 -20.21 6.52
CA GLU A 240 0.09 -21.68 6.44
C GLU A 240 -0.73 -22.23 5.25
N LYS A 241 -1.90 -21.66 4.98
CA LYS A 241 -2.75 -22.05 3.85
C LYS A 241 -2.04 -21.82 2.51
N GLU A 242 -1.44 -20.65 2.31
CA GLU A 242 -0.69 -20.28 1.10
C GLU A 242 0.54 -21.16 0.94
N VAL A 243 1.28 -21.39 2.03
CA VAL A 243 2.44 -22.28 2.05
C VAL A 243 2.04 -23.70 1.68
N THR A 244 0.94 -24.23 2.23
CA THR A 244 0.48 -25.58 1.86
C THR A 244 0.02 -25.66 0.40
N ALA A 245 -0.57 -24.59 -0.15
CA ALA A 245 -0.95 -24.53 -1.56
C ALA A 245 0.29 -24.50 -2.47
N LEU A 246 1.32 -23.76 -2.10
CA LEU A 246 2.58 -23.62 -2.83
C LEU A 246 3.36 -24.96 -2.96
N PHE A 247 3.26 -25.80 -1.93
CA PHE A 247 3.94 -27.11 -1.89
C PHE A 247 3.06 -28.29 -2.33
N LYS A 248 1.78 -28.07 -2.65
CA LYS A 248 0.93 -29.12 -3.25
C LYS A 248 1.33 -29.32 -4.71
N GLU A 249 1.50 -30.57 -5.11
CA GLU A 249 1.63 -30.89 -6.53
C GLU A 249 0.33 -30.54 -7.28
N PRO A 250 0.40 -29.96 -8.48
CA PRO A 250 -0.78 -29.68 -9.27
C PRO A 250 -1.48 -31.01 -9.58
N LYS A 251 -2.72 -31.16 -9.09
CA LYS A 251 -3.56 -32.30 -9.46
C LYS A 251 -3.74 -32.28 -10.99
N ARG A 252 -3.07 -33.22 -11.68
CA ARG A 252 -3.32 -33.49 -13.10
C ARG A 252 -4.82 -33.69 -13.29
N ARG A 253 -5.50 -32.74 -13.95
CA ARG A 253 -6.85 -32.97 -14.47
C ARG A 253 -6.73 -34.16 -15.43
N LYS A 254 -7.30 -35.31 -15.06
CA LYS A 254 -7.55 -36.40 -16.02
C LYS A 254 -8.46 -35.82 -17.10
N LYS A 255 -7.88 -35.53 -18.26
CA LYS A 255 -8.60 -35.26 -19.50
C LYS A 255 -9.34 -36.56 -19.82
N THR A 256 -10.61 -36.65 -19.45
CA THR A 256 -11.49 -37.71 -19.94
C THR A 256 -11.65 -37.50 -21.44
N VAL A 257 -10.83 -38.21 -22.20
CA VAL A 257 -11.05 -38.44 -23.63
C VAL A 257 -12.27 -39.35 -23.73
N LYS A 258 -13.36 -38.82 -24.26
CA LYS A 258 -14.43 -39.64 -24.82
C LYS A 258 -14.83 -39.01 -26.15
N GLU A 259 -14.12 -39.42 -27.20
CA GLU A 259 -14.53 -39.22 -28.59
C GLU A 259 -15.69 -40.17 -28.94
N SER A 260 -16.71 -39.55 -29.55
CA SER A 260 -17.62 -40.02 -30.61
C SER A 260 -17.88 -41.53 -30.82
N ALA A 261 -19.16 -41.90 -30.91
CA ALA A 261 -19.85 -42.08 -32.20
C ALA A 261 -21.21 -42.80 -32.07
N LYS A 262 -22.10 -42.45 -33.03
CA LYS A 262 -23.42 -42.98 -33.41
C LYS A 262 -24.63 -42.27 -32.78
N SER A 263 -25.70 -41.87 -33.48
CA SER A 263 -26.01 -41.44 -34.87
C SER A 263 -27.55 -41.51 -34.97
N ALA A 264 -28.17 -40.43 -35.45
CA ALA A 264 -29.46 -40.35 -36.18
C ALA A 264 -30.75 -40.94 -35.56
N ALA A 265 -31.68 -40.05 -35.19
CA ALA A 265 -33.09 -40.09 -35.61
C ALA A 265 -33.73 -38.70 -35.43
N ILE A 266 -34.42 -38.24 -36.47
CA ILE A 266 -35.14 -36.97 -36.64
C ILE A 266 -36.57 -37.13 -36.10
N VAL A 267 -37.12 -36.15 -35.35
CA VAL A 267 -38.54 -35.68 -35.42
C VAL A 267 -38.59 -34.20 -34.96
N ASP A 268 -39.38 -33.43 -35.73
CA ASP A 268 -39.65 -31.99 -35.80
C ASP A 268 -40.55 -31.36 -34.69
N GLU A 269 -40.73 -30.03 -34.83
CA GLU A 269 -41.77 -29.08 -34.29
C GLU A 269 -41.67 -28.70 -32.81
N ASP A 270 -41.81 -27.46 -32.32
CA ASP A 270 -42.00 -26.06 -32.76
C ASP A 270 -41.56 -25.23 -31.50
N GLU A 271 -41.20 -23.94 -31.47
CA GLU A 271 -41.99 -22.75 -31.82
C GLU A 271 -41.08 -21.53 -31.52
N ALA A 272 -41.15 -20.51 -32.37
CA ALA A 272 -40.37 -19.28 -32.27
C ALA A 272 -41.22 -18.15 -31.65
N GLU A 273 -40.64 -17.37 -30.74
CA GLU A 273 -41.04 -15.98 -30.51
C GLU A 273 -39.80 -15.13 -30.14
N GLU A 274 -39.37 -14.28 -31.09
CA GLU A 274 -38.70 -13.02 -30.77
C GLU A 274 -39.77 -11.96 -30.45
N PRO A 275 -39.38 -10.90 -29.73
CA PRO A 275 -39.69 -9.59 -30.29
C PRO A 275 -38.47 -8.66 -30.31
N ASP A 276 -38.16 -8.23 -31.54
CA ASP A 276 -37.43 -7.03 -31.91
C ASP A 276 -38.28 -5.79 -31.63
N VAL A 277 -37.83 -4.91 -30.72
CA VAL A 277 -38.19 -3.48 -30.77
C VAL A 277 -37.03 -2.62 -30.27
N LEU A 278 -36.32 -2.03 -31.22
CA LEU A 278 -35.51 -0.83 -31.02
C LEU A 278 -36.43 0.38 -30.78
N ALA A 279 -36.23 1.08 -29.66
CA ALA A 279 -36.57 2.50 -29.55
C ALA A 279 -35.52 3.20 -28.67
N ASP A 280 -34.79 4.08 -29.33
CA ASP A 280 -33.79 5.03 -28.87
C ASP A 280 -34.45 6.13 -28.03
N GLU A 281 -34.06 6.28 -26.76
CA GLU A 281 -34.14 7.56 -26.05
C GLU A 281 -32.88 7.77 -25.21
N SER A 282 -32.14 8.80 -25.60
CA SER A 282 -30.96 9.35 -24.97
C SER A 282 -31.23 9.87 -23.55
N ASP A 283 -30.51 9.36 -22.56
CA ASP A 283 -30.47 9.90 -21.20
C ASP A 283 -29.01 10.23 -20.81
N PRO A 284 -28.72 11.39 -20.19
CA PRO A 284 -27.34 11.80 -19.91
C PRO A 284 -26.76 11.00 -18.74
N GLU A 285 -25.52 10.54 -18.93
CA GLU A 285 -24.69 9.83 -17.94
C GLU A 285 -24.74 10.50 -16.54
N VAL A 286 -25.52 9.91 -15.64
CA VAL A 286 -25.46 10.19 -14.21
C VAL A 286 -24.39 9.29 -13.61
N ASP A 287 -23.29 9.90 -13.17
CA ASP A 287 -22.17 9.25 -12.51
C ASP A 287 -22.64 8.58 -11.20
N PHE A 288 -22.84 7.26 -11.26
CA PHE A 288 -23.44 6.42 -10.22
C PHE A 288 -22.58 6.38 -8.93
N ASP A 289 -21.31 6.77 -9.01
CA ASP A 289 -20.37 6.82 -7.87
C ASP A 289 -20.57 8.05 -6.94
N ASP A 290 -21.25 9.12 -7.39
CA ASP A 290 -21.46 10.35 -6.59
C ASP A 290 -22.66 10.23 -5.60
N VAL A 291 -23.39 9.11 -5.64
CA VAL A 291 -24.54 8.82 -4.75
C VAL A 291 -24.08 8.15 -3.45
N LEU A 292 -22.99 7.38 -3.47
CA LEU A 292 -22.50 6.64 -2.29
C LEU A 292 -21.85 7.52 -1.21
N LEU A 293 -21.56 8.78 -1.49
CA LEU A 293 -20.99 9.73 -0.51
C LEU A 293 -22.04 10.58 0.21
N GLN A 294 -23.33 10.33 0.02
CA GLN A 294 -24.40 11.14 0.58
C GLN A 294 -24.83 10.77 2.01
N SER A 295 -24.35 9.67 2.61
CA SER A 295 -24.92 9.18 3.88
C SER A 295 -24.22 9.61 5.17
N ASP A 296 -22.97 10.11 5.15
CA ASP A 296 -22.15 10.08 6.38
C ASP A 296 -21.57 11.43 6.84
N TYR A 297 -22.15 12.58 6.48
CA TYR A 297 -21.70 13.89 7.03
C TYR A 297 -22.85 14.89 7.20
N GLU A 298 -23.77 14.57 8.11
CA GLU A 298 -24.59 15.58 8.79
C GLU A 298 -24.43 15.39 10.31
N ASP A 299 -23.29 15.84 10.85
CA ASP A 299 -23.27 16.62 12.09
C ASP A 299 -21.85 17.07 12.41
N VAL A 300 -21.75 18.13 13.23
CA VAL A 300 -20.54 18.79 13.72
C VAL A 300 -20.00 19.93 12.84
N ASP A 301 -20.80 20.99 12.70
CA ASP A 301 -20.25 22.34 12.53
C ASP A 301 -20.89 23.28 13.56
N GLN A 302 -20.35 23.25 14.78
CA GLN A 302 -20.57 24.32 15.75
C GLN A 302 -19.40 24.38 16.73
N MET A 303 -18.32 25.08 16.36
CA MET A 303 -17.51 25.79 17.35
C MET A 303 -16.68 26.91 16.70
N GLN A 304 -16.75 28.06 17.36
CA GLN A 304 -16.37 29.38 16.87
C GLN A 304 -14.85 29.53 16.69
N ALA A 305 -14.48 30.27 15.65
CA ALA A 305 -13.12 30.75 15.42
C ALA A 305 -12.71 31.76 16.51
N THR A 306 -11.51 31.59 17.06
CA THR A 306 -10.76 32.64 17.78
C THR A 306 -9.40 32.88 17.10
N PRO A 307 -8.86 34.10 17.14
CA PRO A 307 -7.85 34.55 16.19
C PRO A 307 -6.39 34.29 16.60
N SER A 308 -5.55 34.39 15.58
CA SER A 308 -4.09 34.38 15.52
C SER A 308 -3.36 35.01 16.71
N GLY A 309 -2.42 34.25 17.28
CA GLY A 309 -1.35 34.71 18.15
C GLY A 309 -0.26 33.65 18.16
N GLY A 310 0.89 33.95 17.54
CA GLY A 310 2.05 33.07 17.60
C GLY A 310 2.57 33.02 19.02
N ASP A 311 3.07 31.84 19.43
CA ASP A 311 4.21 31.75 20.32
C ASP A 311 4.85 30.36 20.26
N GLU A 312 6.16 30.45 20.40
CA GLU A 312 7.24 29.50 20.22
C GLU A 312 7.25 28.45 21.35
N TRP A 313 7.16 27.17 21.02
CA TRP A 313 7.25 26.08 22.00
C TRP A 313 8.73 25.88 22.41
N LYS A 314 9.14 26.51 23.51
CA LYS A 314 10.42 26.19 24.18
C LYS A 314 10.23 25.08 25.21
N LEU A 315 10.99 24.02 25.00
CA LEU A 315 11.24 22.92 25.92
C LEU A 315 11.97 23.46 27.18
N VAL A 316 11.48 23.11 28.37
CA VAL A 316 12.24 23.24 29.62
C VAL A 316 12.26 21.87 30.30
N ASP A 317 13.47 21.36 30.52
CA ASP A 317 13.75 20.36 31.55
C ASP A 317 14.59 21.05 32.63
N GLU A 318 14.21 20.79 33.88
CA GLU A 318 14.75 21.36 35.11
C GLU A 318 16.12 20.78 35.48
N LEU A 319 16.93 21.58 36.20
CA LEU A 319 17.44 21.32 37.56
C LEU A 319 18.72 22.16 37.81
N ASN A 320 18.70 23.04 38.81
CA ASN A 320 19.42 22.86 40.09
C ASN A 320 19.64 24.20 40.86
N GLU A 321 19.16 24.23 42.11
CA GLU A 321 19.72 24.79 43.35
C GLU A 321 20.16 26.28 43.54
N GLN A 322 19.66 26.83 44.66
CA GLN A 322 20.26 27.71 45.69
C GLN A 322 19.80 29.18 45.87
N ASP A 323 19.34 29.43 47.12
CA ASP A 323 19.40 30.62 47.99
C ASP A 323 18.51 31.88 47.81
N THR A 324 17.48 31.95 48.69
CA THR A 324 16.97 33.02 49.61
C THR A 324 17.13 34.55 49.32
N PRO A 325 16.44 35.46 50.07
CA PRO A 325 15.01 35.78 50.07
C PRO A 325 14.73 37.28 49.83
N SER A 326 13.54 37.69 49.36
CA SER A 326 12.99 39.03 49.67
C SER A 326 11.51 39.18 49.28
N ALA A 327 10.83 39.95 50.11
CA ALA A 327 9.38 40.09 50.21
C ALA A 327 8.72 40.88 49.07
N SER A 328 7.49 40.52 48.72
CA SER A 328 6.32 41.39 48.94
C SER A 328 5.01 40.74 48.48
N SER A 329 3.98 41.08 49.24
CA SER A 329 2.58 40.67 49.20
C SER A 329 1.86 40.83 47.86
N SER A 330 0.92 39.92 47.55
CA SER A 330 -0.53 40.24 47.48
C SER A 330 -1.42 39.05 47.06
N ALA A 331 -2.31 38.69 47.97
CA ALA A 331 -3.70 38.22 47.80
C ALA A 331 -4.09 37.16 46.74
N VAL A 332 -4.37 35.98 47.30
CA VAL A 332 -5.13 34.81 46.81
C VAL A 332 -6.48 35.13 46.16
N LYS A 333 -6.82 34.39 45.09
CA LYS A 333 -8.17 33.81 44.86
C LYS A 333 -8.06 32.53 44.01
N VAL A 334 -7.92 31.39 44.69
CA VAL A 334 -8.04 30.04 44.14
C VAL A 334 -9.52 29.69 43.96
N ARG A 335 -9.93 29.22 42.77
CA ARG A 335 -11.21 28.54 42.56
C ARG A 335 -10.95 27.05 42.37
N LYS A 336 -11.59 26.25 43.23
CA LYS A 336 -11.60 24.79 43.27
C LYS A 336 -12.24 24.23 41.99
N ALA A 337 -11.56 23.33 41.28
CA ALA A 337 -12.19 22.47 40.28
C ALA A 337 -12.71 21.22 41.00
N VAL A 338 -14.01 20.99 40.87
CA VAL A 338 -14.71 19.79 41.30
C VAL A 338 -14.51 18.75 40.20
N ILE A 339 -14.02 17.56 40.58
CA ILE A 339 -13.96 16.38 39.71
C ILE A 339 -15.09 15.48 40.22
N GLU A 340 -16.08 15.21 39.37
CA GLU A 340 -17.12 14.21 39.63
C GLU A 340 -16.57 12.84 39.26
N ASP A 341 -16.48 11.97 40.27
CA ASP A 341 -16.07 10.58 40.14
C ASP A 341 -17.20 9.75 39.51
N SER A 342 -16.85 8.91 38.53
CA SER A 342 -17.76 8.02 37.81
C SER A 342 -17.86 6.67 38.53
N ASP A 343 -19.09 6.33 38.96
CA ASP A 343 -19.50 5.06 39.58
C ASP A 343 -19.15 3.83 38.71
N TRP A 344 -18.38 2.89 39.27
CA TRP A 344 -18.08 1.57 38.68
C TRP A 344 -18.08 0.45 39.75
N ASP A 345 -18.96 0.53 40.75
CA ASP A 345 -19.00 -0.40 41.89
C ASP A 345 -19.96 -1.60 41.74
N GLU A 346 -20.44 -1.95 40.53
CA GLU A 346 -21.35 -3.09 40.34
C GLU A 346 -20.95 -4.05 39.21
N ALA A 347 -19.74 -4.59 39.24
CA ALA A 347 -19.39 -5.78 38.44
C ALA A 347 -19.16 -6.99 39.36
N GLU A 348 -20.16 -7.87 39.44
CA GLU A 348 -20.10 -9.16 40.16
C GLU A 348 -19.01 -10.09 39.59
N VAL A 349 -18.25 -10.70 40.49
CA VAL A 349 -17.27 -11.76 40.21
C VAL A 349 -18.02 -13.09 40.17
N ILE A 350 -17.92 -13.82 39.06
CA ILE A 350 -18.42 -15.20 38.94
C ILE A 350 -17.25 -16.15 39.27
N ASP A 351 -17.48 -17.04 40.24
CA ASP A 351 -16.56 -18.10 40.69
C ASP A 351 -16.21 -19.14 39.62
#